data_AF-A0A953E052-F1
#
_entry.id   AF-A0A953E052-F1
#
_cell.length_a   1.000
_cell.length_b   1.000
_cell.length_c   1.000
_cell.angle_alpha   90.00
_cell.angle_beta   90.00
_cell.angle_gamma   90.00
#
_symmetry.space_group_name_H-M   'P 1'
#
loop_
_entity.id
_entity.type
_entity.pdbx_description
1 polymer ?
#
loop_
_entity_poly.entity_id
_entity_poly.type
_entity_poly.pdbx_seq_one_letter_code
_entity_poly.pdbx_strand_id
1 'polypeptide(L)'
;AMLLPDGTVVSADIKNCRIVRLRVGASAPIWTAGRPGVCRHDPPSFYGSPNGVFPLPDGNFLVTEINGNWVDEIDPAGHLLWSTHPPEVRYPSDSNEYAPGEYLTVDYSPIGQVVIFDRTGRTIWRWRYASGPNRLRYPSLAEPLPNGDILLTDDHNDRVLVIDPHANRIVWQYGHTGIPGTAPGYLNIPDGLDPLPPYAYVDRFAAHTSANTGTQPSP
;
A
#
# COMPACT_ATOMS: atom_id res chain seq x y z
N ALA A 1 0.03 -4.16 -7.86
CA ALA A 1 0.02 -5.64 -7.91
C ALA A 1 1.33 -6.13 -7.31
N MET A 2 1.33 -7.21 -6.54
CA MET A 2 2.49 -7.65 -5.77
C MET A 2 2.90 -9.07 -6.17
N LEU A 3 4.19 -9.27 -6.42
CA LEU A 3 4.78 -10.60 -6.59
C LEU A 3 5.02 -11.23 -5.22
N LEU A 4 4.41 -12.37 -4.96
CA LEU A 4 4.53 -13.09 -3.69
C LEU A 4 5.74 -14.03 -3.69
N PRO A 5 6.27 -14.43 -2.52
CA PRO A 5 7.42 -15.32 -2.42
C PRO A 5 7.26 -16.68 -3.11
N ASP A 6 6.01 -17.15 -3.30
CA ASP A 6 5.71 -18.39 -4.00
C ASP A 6 5.62 -18.25 -5.53
N GLY A 7 5.98 -17.07 -6.07
CA GLY A 7 5.98 -16.75 -7.50
C GLY A 7 4.60 -16.45 -8.08
N THR A 8 3.55 -16.38 -7.26
CA THR A 8 2.23 -15.90 -7.68
C THR A 8 2.14 -14.38 -7.58
N VAL A 9 1.20 -13.78 -8.29
CA VAL A 9 0.95 -12.33 -8.24
C VAL A 9 -0.44 -12.10 -7.64
N VAL A 10 -0.55 -11.20 -6.67
CA VAL A 10 -1.84 -10.71 -6.17
C VAL A 10 -2.09 -9.30 -6.72
N SER A 11 -3.32 -9.04 -7.16
CA SER A 11 -3.71 -7.74 -7.68
C SER A 11 -5.13 -7.39 -7.30
N ALA A 12 -5.35 -6.11 -7.00
CA ALA A 12 -6.67 -5.55 -6.93
C ALA A 12 -7.14 -5.24 -8.37
N ASP A 13 -8.29 -5.77 -8.75
CA ASP A 13 -8.90 -5.60 -10.07
C ASP A 13 -10.00 -4.54 -9.95
N ILE A 14 -9.58 -3.30 -9.71
CA ILE A 14 -10.39 -2.21 -9.15
C ILE A 14 -11.72 -1.98 -9.88
N LYS A 15 -11.72 -2.02 -11.22
CA LYS A 15 -12.93 -1.78 -12.03
C LYS A 15 -13.82 -3.01 -12.12
N ASN A 16 -13.29 -4.20 -11.87
CA ASN A 16 -14.09 -5.41 -11.72
C ASN A 16 -14.49 -5.66 -10.27
N CYS A 17 -13.97 -4.92 -9.29
CA CYS A 17 -14.43 -4.97 -7.89
C CYS A 17 -14.18 -6.32 -7.20
N ARG A 18 -12.95 -6.83 -7.41
CA ARG A 18 -12.44 -8.07 -6.83
C ARG A 18 -10.93 -8.01 -6.62
N ILE A 19 -10.43 -8.96 -5.84
CA ILE A 19 -9.01 -9.29 -5.73
C ILE A 19 -8.77 -10.55 -6.55
N VAL A 20 -7.65 -10.61 -7.26
CA VAL A 20 -7.24 -11.79 -8.03
C VAL A 20 -5.86 -12.24 -7.61
N ARG A 21 -5.68 -13.56 -7.58
CA ARG A 21 -4.35 -14.19 -7.53
C ARG A 21 -4.09 -14.88 -8.86
N LEU A 22 -2.91 -14.62 -9.42
CA LEU A 22 -2.48 -15.08 -10.72
C LEU A 22 -1.22 -15.93 -10.58
N ARG A 23 -1.05 -16.90 -11.48
CA ARG A 23 0.23 -17.59 -11.67
C ARG A 23 0.79 -17.17 -13.02
N VAL A 24 2.09 -16.95 -13.10
CA VAL A 24 2.76 -16.63 -14.37
C VAL A 24 2.43 -17.71 -15.41
N GLY A 25 1.93 -17.29 -16.58
CA GLY A 25 1.51 -18.19 -17.66
C GLY A 25 0.08 -18.72 -17.57
N ALA A 26 -0.67 -18.45 -16.49
CA ALA A 26 -2.09 -18.82 -16.41
C ALA A 26 -2.97 -17.86 -17.22
N SER A 27 -4.00 -18.39 -17.89
CA SER A 27 -4.99 -17.60 -18.64
C SER A 27 -6.19 -17.14 -17.80
N ALA A 28 -6.26 -17.58 -16.53
CA ALA A 28 -7.31 -17.21 -15.59
C ALA A 28 -6.73 -17.10 -14.16
N PRO A 29 -7.38 -16.33 -13.27
CA PRO A 29 -7.01 -16.30 -11.87
C PRO A 29 -7.07 -17.68 -11.22
N ILE A 30 -6.08 -17.99 -10.38
CA ILE A 30 -6.03 -19.22 -9.58
C ILE A 30 -6.87 -19.08 -8.30
N TRP A 31 -7.18 -17.85 -7.91
CA TRP A 31 -8.07 -17.51 -6.80
C TRP A 31 -8.65 -16.11 -7.01
N THR A 32 -9.84 -15.87 -6.46
CA THR A 32 -10.54 -14.58 -6.50
C THR A 32 -11.33 -14.38 -5.22
N ALA A 33 -11.40 -13.14 -4.75
CA ALA A 33 -12.35 -12.70 -3.73
C ALA A 33 -13.09 -11.46 -4.24
N GLY A 34 -14.37 -11.33 -3.93
CA GLY A 34 -15.26 -10.35 -4.54
C GLY A 34 -16.00 -10.88 -5.76
N ARG A 35 -17.16 -10.28 -6.04
CA ARG A 35 -18.00 -10.59 -7.20
C ARG A 35 -17.86 -9.52 -8.28
N PRO A 36 -17.42 -9.89 -9.50
CA PRO A 36 -17.30 -8.96 -10.61
C PRO A 36 -18.53 -8.07 -10.85
N GLY A 37 -18.29 -6.77 -11.00
CA GLY A 37 -19.32 -5.78 -11.38
C GLY A 37 -20.22 -5.28 -10.24
N VAL A 38 -19.97 -5.69 -9.00
CA VAL A 38 -20.71 -5.19 -7.82
C VAL A 38 -19.74 -4.57 -6.82
N CYS A 39 -19.63 -3.24 -6.88
CA CYS A 39 -18.60 -2.46 -6.17
C CYS A 39 -19.14 -1.89 -4.86
N ARG A 40 -19.27 -2.74 -3.84
CA ARG A 40 -19.66 -2.34 -2.48
C ARG A 40 -18.79 -3.08 -1.47
N HIS A 41 -18.60 -2.47 -0.30
CA HIS A 41 -17.92 -3.10 0.81
C HIS A 41 -18.82 -4.18 1.45
N ASP A 42 -18.42 -5.45 1.32
CA ASP A 42 -18.94 -6.61 2.06
C ASP A 42 -17.98 -7.81 1.88
N PRO A 43 -16.71 -7.72 2.35
CA PRO A 43 -15.70 -8.77 2.14
C PRO A 43 -16.07 -10.10 2.81
N PRO A 44 -15.69 -11.26 2.25
CA PRO A 44 -15.01 -11.44 0.96
C PRO A 44 -15.95 -11.40 -0.25
N SER A 45 -17.25 -11.27 -0.06
CA SER A 45 -18.23 -11.44 -1.14
C SER A 45 -18.19 -10.28 -2.14
N PHE A 46 -17.93 -9.06 -1.66
CA PHE A 46 -17.88 -7.84 -2.46
C PHE A 46 -16.79 -6.91 -1.94
N TYR A 47 -16.16 -6.17 -2.86
CA TYR A 47 -15.23 -5.09 -2.53
C TYR A 47 -15.66 -3.82 -3.25
N GLY A 48 -15.65 -2.71 -2.53
CA GLY A 48 -15.92 -1.35 -2.96
C GLY A 48 -14.79 -0.77 -3.82
N SER A 49 -14.58 -1.32 -5.01
CA SER A 49 -13.48 -0.91 -5.89
C SER A 49 -12.13 -1.00 -5.17
N PRO A 50 -11.62 -2.22 -4.93
CA PRO A 50 -10.34 -2.39 -4.25
C PRO A 50 -9.22 -1.82 -5.13
N ASN A 51 -8.47 -0.84 -4.62
CA ASN A 51 -7.36 -0.18 -5.32
C ASN A 51 -6.03 -0.85 -4.98
N GLY A 52 -5.81 -1.12 -3.69
CA GLY A 52 -4.60 -1.73 -3.17
C GLY A 52 -4.84 -3.14 -2.61
N VAL A 53 -3.84 -4.00 -2.76
CA VAL A 53 -3.71 -5.27 -2.03
C VAL A 53 -2.25 -5.56 -1.74
N PHE A 54 -1.85 -5.47 -0.48
CA PHE A 54 -0.47 -5.61 -0.03
C PHE A 54 -0.32 -6.79 0.92
N PRO A 55 0.71 -7.64 0.76
CA PRO A 55 0.97 -8.72 1.71
C PRO A 55 1.45 -8.18 3.07
N LEU A 56 1.16 -8.94 4.12
CA LEU A 56 1.62 -8.74 5.49
C LEU A 56 2.62 -9.85 5.91
N PRO A 57 3.44 -9.64 6.96
CA PRO A 57 4.45 -10.61 7.39
C PRO A 57 3.91 -11.98 7.82
N ASP A 58 2.68 -12.01 8.33
CA ASP A 58 1.99 -13.23 8.74
C ASP A 58 1.31 -13.97 7.57
N GLY A 59 1.41 -13.42 6.34
CA GLY A 59 0.84 -13.97 5.13
C GLY A 59 -0.58 -13.45 4.82
N ASN A 60 -1.17 -12.63 5.69
CA ASN A 60 -2.44 -11.95 5.42
C ASN A 60 -2.26 -10.86 4.34
N PHE A 61 -3.37 -10.25 3.94
CA PHE A 61 -3.36 -9.13 3.01
C PHE A 61 -4.08 -7.93 3.59
N LEU A 62 -3.50 -6.76 3.39
CA LEU A 62 -4.17 -5.48 3.57
C LEU A 62 -4.81 -5.07 2.24
N VAL A 63 -6.10 -4.77 2.26
CA VAL A 63 -6.89 -4.37 1.08
C VAL A 63 -7.40 -2.96 1.28
N THR A 64 -7.27 -2.12 0.25
CA THR A 64 -7.75 -0.74 0.28
C THR A 64 -8.93 -0.58 -0.67
N GLU A 65 -10.09 -0.16 -0.18
CA GLU A 65 -11.29 0.09 -0.99
C GLU A 65 -11.59 1.59 -1.13
N ILE A 66 -11.73 2.08 -2.37
CA ILE A 66 -11.98 3.51 -2.62
C ILE A 66 -13.44 3.88 -2.41
N ASN A 67 -14.38 2.98 -2.70
CA ASN A 67 -15.80 3.23 -2.48
C ASN A 67 -16.13 2.91 -1.02
N GLY A 68 -16.33 3.95 -0.23
CA GLY A 68 -16.55 3.80 1.21
C GLY A 68 -15.27 3.84 2.03
N ASN A 69 -14.12 4.19 1.43
CA ASN A 69 -12.87 4.52 2.13
C ASN A 69 -12.50 3.51 3.23
N TRP A 70 -12.48 2.23 2.87
CA TRP A 70 -12.17 1.12 3.77
C TRP A 70 -10.72 0.67 3.64
N VAL A 71 -10.18 0.19 4.75
CA VAL A 71 -9.00 -0.66 4.79
C VAL A 71 -9.36 -1.91 5.56
N ASP A 72 -9.09 -3.06 4.94
CA ASP A 72 -9.39 -4.38 5.46
C ASP A 72 -8.13 -5.19 5.63
N GLU A 73 -8.10 -6.05 6.64
CA GLU A 73 -7.18 -7.18 6.67
C GLU A 73 -7.94 -8.47 6.40
N ILE A 74 -7.46 -9.26 5.44
CA ILE A 74 -8.01 -10.56 5.10
C ILE A 74 -6.96 -11.66 5.23
N ASP A 75 -7.40 -12.85 5.63
CA ASP A 75 -6.54 -14.03 5.56
C ASP A 75 -6.31 -14.50 4.11
N PRO A 76 -5.40 -15.45 3.85
CA PRO A 76 -5.15 -15.97 2.50
C PRO A 76 -6.34 -16.67 1.82
N ALA A 77 -7.36 -17.07 2.60
CA ALA A 77 -8.60 -17.63 2.07
C ALA A 77 -9.62 -16.53 1.71
N GLY A 78 -9.37 -15.29 2.14
CA GLY A 78 -10.21 -14.11 1.93
C GLY A 78 -11.08 -13.76 3.13
N HIS A 79 -11.04 -14.50 4.24
CA HIS A 79 -11.87 -14.16 5.39
C HIS A 79 -11.44 -12.83 5.99
N LEU A 80 -12.42 -11.95 6.22
CA LEU A 80 -12.21 -10.66 6.85
C LEU A 80 -11.81 -10.84 8.32
N LEU A 81 -10.67 -10.27 8.71
CA LEU A 81 -10.16 -10.27 10.07
C LEU A 81 -10.55 -8.99 10.81
N TRP A 82 -10.37 -7.85 10.17
CA TRP A 82 -10.87 -6.56 10.64
C TRP A 82 -11.05 -5.59 9.47
N SER A 83 -11.83 -4.54 9.70
CA SER A 83 -12.05 -3.45 8.76
C SER A 83 -12.15 -2.13 9.50
N THR A 84 -11.60 -1.05 8.94
CA THR A 84 -11.77 0.31 9.46
C THR A 84 -11.77 1.35 8.34
N HIS A 85 -12.28 2.53 8.65
CA HIS A 85 -11.97 3.73 7.89
C HIS A 85 -10.65 4.33 8.39
N PRO A 86 -9.68 4.62 7.51
CA PRO A 86 -8.54 5.42 7.90
C PRO A 86 -8.98 6.84 8.30
N PRO A 87 -8.35 7.45 9.32
CA PRO A 87 -8.87 8.66 9.95
C PRO A 87 -8.76 9.88 9.05
N GLU A 88 -9.92 10.46 8.73
CA GLU A 88 -10.07 11.66 7.88
C GLU A 88 -9.52 11.50 6.45
N VAL A 89 -9.45 10.26 5.94
CA VAL A 89 -9.03 9.96 4.57
C VAL A 89 -10.27 9.82 3.68
N ARG A 90 -10.30 10.54 2.56
CA ARG A 90 -11.43 10.51 1.62
C ARG A 90 -11.24 9.46 0.54
N TYR A 91 -10.05 9.38 -0.03
CA TYR A 91 -9.68 8.42 -1.05
C TYR A 91 -8.41 7.72 -0.58
N PRO A 92 -8.52 6.60 0.16
CA PRO A 92 -7.35 5.78 0.43
C PRO A 92 -6.92 5.13 -0.89
N SER A 93 -5.74 5.47 -1.41
CA SER A 93 -5.26 4.88 -2.66
C SER A 93 -4.68 3.50 -2.37
N ASP A 94 -3.53 3.47 -1.72
CA ASP A 94 -2.90 2.23 -1.26
C ASP A 94 -2.59 2.32 0.23
N SER A 95 -2.74 1.18 0.90
CA SER A 95 -2.38 0.99 2.30
C SER A 95 -1.46 -0.21 2.47
N ASN A 96 -0.53 -0.12 3.42
CA ASN A 96 0.36 -1.21 3.80
C ASN A 96 0.70 -1.15 5.30
N GLU A 97 1.40 -2.16 5.82
CA GLU A 97 1.86 -2.16 7.21
C GLU A 97 3.12 -1.31 7.35
N TYR A 98 3.06 -0.31 8.22
CA TYR A 98 4.19 0.53 8.60
C TYR A 98 5.10 -0.18 9.61
N ALA A 99 4.48 -0.72 10.66
CA ALA A 99 5.08 -1.48 11.76
C ALA A 99 4.01 -2.43 12.34
N PRO A 100 4.35 -3.43 13.17
CA PRO A 100 3.36 -4.36 13.71
C PRO A 100 2.15 -3.67 14.35
N GLY A 101 0.98 -3.79 13.71
CA GLY A 101 -0.28 -3.18 14.16
C GLY A 101 -0.45 -1.69 13.86
N GLU A 102 0.48 -1.10 13.10
CA GLU A 102 0.43 0.27 12.59
C GLU A 102 0.42 0.25 11.06
N TYR A 103 -0.55 0.92 10.46
CA TYR A 103 -0.81 0.88 9.03
C TYR A 103 -0.61 2.26 8.42
N LEU A 104 -0.05 2.30 7.22
CA LEU A 104 0.22 3.50 6.44
C LEU A 104 -0.81 3.59 5.32
N THR A 105 -1.34 4.79 5.07
CA THR A 105 -2.13 5.09 3.87
C THR A 105 -1.85 6.48 3.35
N VAL A 106 -2.14 6.69 2.06
CA VAL A 106 -2.22 8.01 1.43
C VAL A 106 -3.67 8.37 1.13
N ASP A 107 -3.96 9.68 1.07
CA ASP A 107 -5.24 10.23 0.61
C ASP A 107 -5.06 10.89 -0.77
N TYR A 108 -5.55 10.24 -1.82
CA TYR A 108 -5.47 10.72 -3.20
C TYR A 108 -6.43 11.88 -3.43
N SER A 109 -6.02 13.07 -2.98
CA SER A 109 -6.84 14.27 -3.01
C SER A 109 -6.03 15.54 -3.32
N PRO A 110 -6.67 16.67 -3.70
CA PRO A 110 -5.97 17.92 -3.97
C PRO A 110 -5.15 18.45 -2.80
N ILE A 111 -5.57 18.17 -1.55
CA ILE A 111 -4.82 18.43 -0.33
C ILE A 111 -4.55 17.06 0.28
N GLY A 112 -3.60 16.37 -0.34
CA GLY A 112 -3.23 15.02 0.02
C GLY A 112 -2.63 14.95 1.41
N GLN A 113 -2.64 13.76 1.97
CA GLN A 113 -2.04 13.46 3.26
C GLN A 113 -1.48 12.04 3.27
N VAL A 114 -0.56 11.83 4.20
CA VAL A 114 -0.08 10.51 4.62
C VAL A 114 -0.51 10.32 6.06
N VAL A 115 -1.01 9.14 6.40
CA VAL A 115 -1.51 8.83 7.74
C VAL A 115 -0.94 7.48 8.17
N ILE A 116 -0.36 7.45 9.38
CA ILE A 116 -0.14 6.20 10.12
C ILE A 116 -1.29 6.05 11.12
N PHE A 117 -1.93 4.89 11.17
CA PHE A 117 -3.11 4.61 12.00
C PHE A 117 -3.09 3.18 12.56
N ASP A 118 -3.87 2.90 13.60
CA ASP A 118 -4.05 1.53 14.12
C ASP A 118 -5.31 0.85 13.55
N ARG A 119 -5.48 -0.46 13.81
CA ARG A 119 -6.63 -1.27 13.37
C ARG A 119 -8.02 -0.75 13.79
N THR A 120 -8.09 0.22 14.71
CA THR A 120 -9.35 0.84 15.15
C THR A 120 -9.68 2.11 14.36
N GLY A 121 -8.79 2.53 13.45
CA GLY A 121 -8.90 3.78 12.71
C GLY A 121 -8.39 4.99 13.49
N ARG A 122 -7.64 4.80 14.57
CA ARG A 122 -7.06 5.91 15.35
C ARG A 122 -5.76 6.38 14.71
N THR A 123 -5.64 7.70 14.52
CA THR A 123 -4.42 8.33 14.02
C THR A 123 -3.25 8.16 15.00
N ILE A 124 -2.12 7.70 14.50
CA ILE A 124 -0.83 7.66 15.20
C ILE A 124 0.04 8.85 14.74
N TRP A 125 0.11 9.09 13.43
CA TRP A 125 0.85 10.20 12.84
C TRP A 125 0.18 10.69 11.55
N ARG A 126 0.39 11.96 11.19
CA ARG A 126 -0.21 12.58 9.99
C ARG A 126 0.71 13.62 9.38
N TRP A 127 0.91 13.52 8.06
CA TRP A 127 1.49 14.57 7.23
C TRP A 127 0.41 15.22 6.38
N ARG A 128 0.01 16.44 6.75
CA ARG A 128 -1.01 17.20 6.01
C ARG A 128 -0.74 18.69 6.09
N TYR A 129 -0.49 19.31 4.93
CA TYR A 129 -0.25 20.75 4.82
C TYR A 129 -1.18 21.35 3.77
N ALA A 130 -1.86 22.44 4.12
CA ALA A 130 -2.82 23.10 3.22
C ALA A 130 -2.16 23.90 2.09
N SER A 131 -0.88 24.27 2.26
CA SER A 131 -0.08 25.07 1.33
C SER A 131 1.42 24.88 1.60
N GLY A 132 2.27 25.47 0.74
CA GLY A 132 3.72 25.44 0.89
C GLY A 132 4.39 24.18 0.33
N PRO A 133 5.72 24.07 0.44
CA PRO A 133 6.51 23.01 -0.19
C PRO A 133 6.22 21.61 0.37
N ASN A 134 5.61 21.51 1.54
CA ASN A 134 5.25 20.25 2.20
C ASN A 134 3.84 19.76 1.83
N ARG A 135 3.03 20.57 1.13
CA ARG A 135 1.70 20.17 0.68
C ARG A 135 1.82 19.09 -0.38
N LEU A 136 1.18 17.95 -0.13
CA LEU A 136 1.02 16.88 -1.11
C LEU A 136 -0.18 17.15 -2.02
N ARG A 137 -0.09 16.68 -3.27
CA ARG A 137 -1.16 16.76 -4.27
C ARG A 137 -1.32 15.39 -4.92
N TYR A 138 -2.45 14.75 -4.58
CA TYR A 138 -2.82 13.44 -5.10
C TYR A 138 -1.73 12.38 -4.92
N PRO A 139 -1.17 12.18 -3.70
CA PRO A 139 -0.24 11.07 -3.48
C PRO A 139 -0.98 9.73 -3.70
N SER A 140 -0.41 8.86 -4.52
CA SER A 140 -1.00 7.56 -4.92
C SER A 140 -0.46 6.36 -4.16
N LEU A 141 0.82 6.38 -3.75
CA LEU A 141 1.45 5.30 -3.00
C LEU A 141 2.45 5.84 -1.97
N ALA A 142 2.46 5.22 -0.79
CA ALA A 142 3.52 5.41 0.20
C ALA A 142 3.90 4.05 0.78
N GLU A 143 5.19 3.81 0.99
CA GLU A 143 5.73 2.60 1.58
C GLU A 143 6.72 2.94 2.71
N PRO A 144 6.71 2.18 3.82
CA PRO A 144 7.75 2.32 4.83
C PRO A 144 9.11 1.87 4.29
N LEU A 145 10.17 2.53 4.74
CA LEU A 145 11.56 2.13 4.57
C LEU A 145 12.10 1.46 5.86
N PRO A 146 13.15 0.60 5.79
CA PRO A 146 13.59 -0.18 6.94
C PRO A 146 14.04 0.64 8.15
N ASN A 147 14.40 1.91 7.92
CA ASN A 147 14.79 2.87 8.96
C ASN A 147 13.60 3.61 9.59
N GLY A 148 12.36 3.31 9.18
CA GLY A 148 11.14 3.98 9.67
C GLY A 148 10.72 5.21 8.87
N ASP A 149 11.51 5.64 7.87
CA ASP A 149 11.10 6.69 6.95
C ASP A 149 9.98 6.19 6.02
N ILE A 150 9.31 7.12 5.34
CA ILE A 150 8.25 6.83 4.37
C ILE A 150 8.69 7.32 3.00
N LEU A 151 8.78 6.40 2.03
CA LEU A 151 8.94 6.72 0.61
C LEU A 151 7.55 6.89 -0.01
N LEU A 152 7.30 7.96 -0.76
CA LEU A 152 5.99 8.18 -1.39
C LEU A 152 6.06 8.89 -2.74
N THR A 153 5.03 8.68 -3.55
CA THR A 153 4.72 9.51 -4.72
C THR A 153 3.93 10.76 -4.30
N ASP A 154 4.25 11.89 -4.92
CA ASP A 154 3.51 13.15 -4.79
C ASP A 154 3.15 13.63 -6.21
N ASP A 155 2.18 12.92 -6.79
CA ASP A 155 1.93 12.80 -8.22
C ASP A 155 1.82 14.17 -8.89
N HIS A 156 0.89 15.00 -8.42
CA HIS A 156 0.61 16.30 -9.01
C HIS A 156 1.53 17.42 -8.49
N ASN A 157 2.60 17.05 -7.80
CA ASN A 157 3.77 17.88 -7.57
C ASN A 157 5.02 17.32 -8.27
N ASP A 158 4.89 16.32 -9.14
CA ASP A 158 5.94 15.86 -10.05
C ASP A 158 7.23 15.44 -9.33
N ARG A 159 7.07 14.74 -8.19
CA ARG A 159 8.18 14.31 -7.35
C ARG A 159 7.90 13.03 -6.57
N VAL A 160 8.98 12.42 -6.12
CA VAL A 160 8.99 11.36 -5.10
C VAL A 160 9.71 11.91 -3.87
N LEU A 161 9.22 11.57 -2.68
CA LEU A 161 9.74 12.05 -1.40
C LEU A 161 10.14 10.89 -0.49
N VAL A 162 11.11 11.15 0.38
CA VAL A 162 11.27 10.40 1.62
C VAL A 162 11.02 11.34 2.79
N ILE A 163 10.10 10.95 3.69
CA ILE A 163 9.73 11.70 4.89
C ILE A 163 10.18 10.91 6.12
N ASP A 164 10.83 11.60 7.05
CA ASP A 164 11.11 11.10 8.39
C ASP A 164 9.94 11.50 9.30
N PRO A 165 9.10 10.55 9.75
CA PRO A 165 7.96 10.86 10.61
C PRO A 165 8.36 11.28 12.03
N HIS A 166 9.55 10.90 12.51
CA HIS A 166 10.06 11.27 13.84
C HIS A 166 10.54 12.72 13.88
N ALA A 167 11.36 13.12 12.91
CA ALA A 167 11.79 14.52 12.78
C ALA A 167 10.73 15.40 12.09
N ASN A 168 9.68 14.79 11.56
CA ASN A 168 8.58 15.42 10.82
C ASN A 168 9.08 16.34 9.70
N ARG A 169 9.97 15.81 8.84
CA ARG A 169 10.58 16.56 7.73
C ARG A 169 10.80 15.68 6.50
N ILE A 170 10.84 16.31 5.33
CA ILE A 170 11.36 15.69 4.12
C ILE A 170 12.87 15.51 4.27
N VAL A 171 13.37 14.30 4.08
CA VAL A 171 14.80 13.96 4.15
C VAL A 171 15.43 13.70 2.79
N TRP A 172 14.62 13.42 1.77
CA TRP A 172 15.07 13.28 0.39
C TRP A 172 13.95 13.59 -0.61
N GLN A 173 14.33 14.02 -1.81
CA GLN A 173 13.42 14.27 -2.93
C GLN A 173 14.11 13.94 -4.26
N TYR A 174 13.34 13.42 -5.21
CA TYR A 174 13.67 13.41 -6.64
C TYR A 174 12.50 13.97 -7.44
N GLY A 175 12.79 14.74 -8.50
CA GLY A 175 11.81 15.59 -9.16
C GLY A 175 11.86 17.03 -8.64
N HIS A 176 11.23 17.92 -9.40
CA HIS A 176 11.14 19.35 -9.09
C HIS A 176 9.68 19.69 -8.77
N THR A 177 9.43 20.17 -7.55
CA THR A 177 8.07 20.39 -7.04
C THR A 177 7.21 21.22 -8.00
N GLY A 178 6.21 20.59 -8.60
CA GLY A 178 5.24 21.21 -9.52
C GLY A 178 5.81 21.55 -10.89
N ILE A 179 6.97 21.00 -11.26
CA ILE A 179 7.60 21.19 -12.56
C ILE A 179 7.72 19.83 -13.25
N PRO A 180 6.77 19.47 -14.13
CA PRO A 180 6.82 18.21 -14.85
C PRO A 180 7.93 18.21 -15.89
N GLY A 181 8.54 17.05 -16.16
CA GLY A 181 9.52 16.91 -17.21
C GLY A 181 9.97 15.48 -17.48
N THR A 182 10.66 15.30 -18.60
CA THR A 182 11.21 14.00 -19.05
C THR A 182 12.75 13.96 -19.02
N ALA A 183 13.39 15.09 -18.70
CA ALA A 183 14.84 15.18 -18.54
C ALA A 183 15.27 14.52 -17.22
N PRO A 184 16.53 14.04 -17.11
CA PRO A 184 17.08 13.57 -15.85
C PRO A 184 16.86 14.59 -14.72
N GLY A 185 16.42 14.13 -13.55
CA GLY A 185 16.06 14.97 -12.40
C GLY A 185 14.59 15.44 -12.36
N TYR A 186 13.83 15.25 -13.44
CA TYR A 186 12.41 15.59 -13.51
C TYR A 186 11.54 14.33 -13.49
N LEU A 187 10.32 14.46 -12.99
CA LEU A 187 9.25 13.48 -13.10
C LEU A 187 8.02 14.17 -13.69
N ASN A 188 7.00 13.41 -14.07
CA ASN A 188 5.72 13.92 -14.53
C ASN A 188 4.64 12.98 -14.04
N ILE A 189 3.91 13.38 -12.99
CA ILE A 189 2.85 12.58 -12.36
C ILE A 189 3.31 11.13 -12.04
N PRO A 190 4.32 10.96 -11.17
CA PRO A 190 4.71 9.62 -10.71
C PRO A 190 3.56 9.01 -9.90
N ASP A 191 3.05 7.85 -10.31
CA ASP A 191 1.87 7.18 -9.71
C ASP A 191 2.23 5.92 -8.90
N GLY A 192 3.39 5.32 -9.18
CA GLY A 192 3.83 4.10 -8.53
C GLY A 192 5.32 4.12 -8.23
N LEU A 193 5.70 3.34 -7.23
CA LEU A 193 7.08 3.07 -6.86
C LEU A 193 7.17 1.62 -6.37
N ASP A 194 8.35 1.04 -6.53
CA ASP A 194 8.67 -0.28 -6.01
C ASP A 194 10.16 -0.27 -5.67
N PRO A 195 10.56 -0.25 -4.40
CA PRO A 195 11.94 -0.41 -4.01
C PRO A 195 12.49 -1.74 -4.53
N LEU A 196 13.73 -1.75 -5.00
CA LEU A 196 14.37 -2.97 -5.46
C LEU A 196 15.06 -3.70 -4.29
N PRO A 197 15.28 -5.02 -4.39
CA PRO A 197 16.06 -5.77 -3.42
C PRO A 197 17.43 -5.10 -3.14
N PRO A 198 17.92 -5.13 -1.89
CA PRO A 198 17.38 -5.87 -0.74
C PRO A 198 16.28 -5.11 0.05
N TYR A 199 15.72 -4.04 -0.51
CA TYR A 199 14.76 -3.19 0.16
C TYR A 199 13.36 -3.27 -0.42
N ALA A 200 13.08 -4.25 -1.29
CA ALA A 200 11.75 -4.42 -1.87
C ALA A 200 10.71 -4.60 -0.76
N TYR A 201 9.52 -4.07 -0.97
CA TYR A 201 8.45 -4.17 0.02
C TYR A 201 8.25 -5.64 0.44
N VAL A 202 8.29 -6.56 -0.53
CA VAL A 202 8.10 -8.00 -0.32
C VAL A 202 9.23 -8.69 0.45
N ASP A 203 10.45 -8.13 0.45
CA ASP A 203 11.61 -8.69 1.16
C ASP A 203 11.39 -8.64 2.68
N ARG A 204 10.55 -7.71 3.17
CA ARG A 204 10.14 -7.63 4.58
C ARG A 204 9.40 -8.88 5.05
N PHE A 205 8.81 -9.65 4.14
CA PHE A 205 7.95 -10.79 4.47
C PHE A 205 8.60 -12.15 4.13
N ALA A 206 9.70 -12.16 3.38
CA ALA A 206 10.42 -13.39 3.03
C ALA A 206 11.21 -13.99 4.21
N ALA A 207 11.51 -13.21 5.25
CA ALA A 207 12.35 -13.65 6.38
C ALA A 207 11.66 -14.64 7.34
N HIS A 208 10.32 -14.76 7.32
CA HIS A 208 9.58 -15.63 8.25
C HIS A 208 9.40 -17.08 7.77
N THR A 209 9.63 -17.39 6.50
CA THR A 209 9.57 -18.77 5.97
C THR A 209 10.86 -19.57 6.19
N SER A 210 11.98 -18.91 6.49
CA SER A 210 13.28 -19.58 6.68
C SER A 210 13.53 -20.08 8.11
N ALA A 211 12.69 -19.71 9.08
CA ALA A 211 12.86 -20.14 10.48
C ALA A 211 12.25 -21.53 10.79
N ASN A 212 11.51 -22.15 9.85
CA ASN A 212 10.73 -23.36 10.11
C ASN A 212 11.25 -24.64 9.42
N THR A 213 12.43 -24.60 8.80
CA THR A 213 13.08 -25.78 8.16
C THR A 213 14.33 -26.27 8.90
N GLY A 214 14.50 -25.86 10.16
CA GLY A 214 15.51 -26.41 11.06
C GLY A 214 15.20 -27.87 11.42
N THR A 215 15.70 -28.78 10.61
CA THR A 215 15.82 -30.21 10.94
C THR A 215 16.63 -30.36 12.23
N GLN A 216 15.98 -30.84 13.29
CA GLN A 216 16.65 -31.35 14.49
C GLN A 216 17.55 -32.55 14.08
N PRO A 217 18.82 -32.62 14.52
CA PRO A 217 19.55 -33.87 14.46
C PRO A 217 19.01 -34.82 15.54
N SER A 218 18.56 -36.00 15.10
CA SER A 218 18.18 -37.12 15.97
C SER A 218 19.35 -37.58 16.86
N PRO A 219 19.05 -38.17 18.04
CA PRO A 219 20.04 -38.46 19.10
C PRO A 219 21.13 -39.46 18.72
#